data_AF-A0A7S1YX26-F1
#
_entry.id   AF-A0A7S1YX26-F1
#
_cell.length_a   1.000
_cell.length_b   1.000
_cell.length_c   1.000
_cell.angle_alpha   90.00
_cell.angle_beta   90.00
_cell.angle_gamma   90.00
#
_symmetry.space_group_name_H-M   'P 1'
#
loop_
_entity.id
_entity.type
_entity.pdbx_description
1 polymer ?
#
loop_
_entity_poly.entity_id
_entity_poly.type
_entity_poly.pdbx_seq_one_letter_code
_entity_poly.pdbx_strand_id
1 'polypeptide(L)'
;NDLLEMRKRPMKELFGVPRLRADGSEGAILDIPPVEVLQRDPQFRSRWILYSAYDAESTYKLYHVLKSKLQQMDWIQGDSLFEYYHSNMRKFGEVLTDMERRGIRVNAVDYLANVELQARADRKQHI
;
A
#
# COMPACT_ATOMS: atom_id res chain seq x y z
N ASN A 1 -4.02 22.22 -2.68
CA ASN A 1 -5.36 22.00 -2.09
C ASN A 1 -5.42 20.62 -1.50
N ASP A 2 -5.36 20.53 -0.17
CA ASP A 2 -5.82 19.33 0.53
C ASP A 2 -7.32 19.19 0.25
N LEU A 3 -7.76 18.02 -0.20
CA LEU A 3 -9.13 17.81 -0.66
C LEU A 3 -10.13 17.72 0.50
N LEU A 4 -9.66 17.45 1.72
CA LEU A 4 -10.49 17.23 2.89
C LEU A 4 -10.18 18.14 4.06
N GLU A 5 -9.10 18.92 3.99
CA GLU A 5 -8.55 19.67 5.14
C GLU A 5 -8.32 18.77 6.38
N MET A 6 -8.16 17.45 6.14
CA MET A 6 -7.96 16.43 7.16
C MET A 6 -6.50 15.99 7.12
N ARG A 7 -5.71 16.42 8.11
CA ARG A 7 -4.30 16.05 8.21
C ARG A 7 -4.16 14.53 8.43
N LYS A 8 -3.46 13.86 7.51
CA LYS A 8 -2.97 12.49 7.74
C LYS A 8 -2.13 12.44 9.01
N ARG A 9 -2.49 11.55 9.94
CA ARG A 9 -1.73 11.31 11.17
C ARG A 9 -0.68 10.22 10.92
N PRO A 10 0.63 10.51 11.00
CA PRO A 10 1.66 9.50 10.75
C PRO A 10 1.67 8.42 11.86
N MET A 11 1.78 7.15 11.48
CA MET A 11 1.84 6.05 12.45
C MET A 11 3.00 6.20 13.44
N LYS A 12 4.14 6.74 13.00
CA LYS A 12 5.31 6.97 13.86
C LYS A 12 5.04 7.97 14.99
N GLU A 13 4.17 8.96 14.75
CA GLU A 13 3.75 9.93 15.79
C GLU A 13 2.81 9.27 16.81
N LEU A 14 1.98 8.32 16.38
CA LEU A 14 0.95 7.70 17.23
C LEU A 14 1.41 6.45 17.96
N PHE A 15 2.33 5.69 17.36
CA PHE A 15 2.72 4.34 17.79
C PHE A 15 4.24 4.17 17.92
N GLY A 16 5.02 5.23 17.69
CA GLY A 16 6.48 5.17 17.82
C GLY A 16 6.91 4.81 19.25
N VAL A 17 7.76 3.81 19.37
CA VAL A 17 8.39 3.39 20.62
C VAL A 17 9.90 3.62 20.49
N PRO A 18 10.57 4.22 21.50
CA PRO A 18 12.01 4.37 21.49
C PRO A 18 12.72 3.02 21.36
N ARG A 19 13.64 2.91 20.39
CA ARG A 19 14.53 1.76 20.29
C ARG A 19 15.49 1.79 21.46
N LEU A 20 15.56 0.70 22.23
CA LEU A 20 16.51 0.58 23.33
C LEU A 20 17.94 0.50 22.82
N ARG A 21 18.86 1.18 23.51
CA ARG A 21 20.30 1.04 23.33
C ARG A 21 20.79 -0.28 23.93
N ALA A 22 22.04 -0.63 23.66
CA ALA A 22 22.68 -1.83 24.22
C ALA A 22 22.72 -1.83 25.77
N ASP A 23 22.68 -0.64 26.39
CA ASP A 23 22.64 -0.45 27.84
C ASP A 23 21.21 -0.45 28.44
N GLY A 24 20.18 -0.66 27.62
CA GLY A 24 18.77 -0.66 28.03
C GLY A 24 18.14 0.73 28.15
N SER A 25 18.87 1.82 27.88
CA SER A 25 18.31 3.18 27.87
C SER A 25 17.54 3.49 26.58
N GLU A 26 16.59 4.42 26.63
CA GLU A 26 15.81 4.84 25.46
C GLU A 26 16.67 5.60 24.44
N GLY A 27 16.73 5.07 23.21
CA GLY A 27 17.38 5.72 22.07
C GLY A 27 16.50 6.76 21.38
N ALA A 28 17.12 7.64 20.59
CA ALA A 28 16.42 8.70 19.85
C ALA A 28 15.64 8.19 18.62
N ILE A 29 15.89 6.95 18.18
CA ILE A 29 15.22 6.34 17.03
C ILE A 29 13.91 5.73 17.51
N LEU A 30 12.79 6.19 16.95
CA LEU A 30 11.49 5.55 17.16
C LEU A 30 11.28 4.44 16.12
N ASP A 31 10.93 3.25 16.61
CA ASP A 31 10.42 2.14 15.83
C ASP A 31 8.90 2.06 15.94
N ILE A 32 8.26 1.56 14.90
CA ILE A 32 6.84 1.22 14.95
C ILE A 32 6.77 -0.29 15.20
N PRO A 33 6.12 -0.73 16.30
CA PRO A 33 5.88 -2.14 16.53
C PRO A 33 5.14 -2.78 15.35
N PRO A 34 5.30 -4.09 15.13
CA PRO A 34 4.52 -4.81 14.12
C PRO A 34 3.01 -4.60 14.30
N VAL A 35 2.26 -4.61 13.19
CA VAL A 35 0.82 -4.27 13.18
C VAL A 35 0.00 -5.19 14.09
N GLU A 36 0.35 -6.46 14.14
CA GLU A 36 -0.25 -7.47 15.01
C GLU A 36 -0.11 -7.13 16.50
N VAL A 37 1.00 -6.48 16.89
CA VAL A 37 1.22 -5.97 18.25
C VAL A 37 0.33 -4.76 18.49
N LEU A 38 0.32 -3.79 17.57
CA LEU A 38 -0.50 -2.59 17.67
C LEU A 38 -1.99 -2.90 17.84
N GLN A 39 -2.47 -3.96 17.19
CA GLN A 39 -3.87 -4.39 17.23
C GLN A 39 -4.26 -5.11 18.53
N ARG A 40 -3.31 -5.78 19.20
CA ARG A 40 -3.60 -6.72 20.29
C ARG A 40 -3.16 -6.22 21.65
N ASP A 41 -2.05 -5.47 21.71
CA ASP A 41 -1.50 -4.96 22.97
C ASP A 41 -2.42 -3.88 23.57
N PRO A 42 -2.86 -4.02 24.83
CA PRO A 42 -3.66 -3.00 25.52
C PRO A 42 -3.07 -1.58 25.46
N GLN A 43 -1.75 -1.43 25.40
CA GLN A 43 -1.06 -0.15 25.28
C GLN A 43 -1.39 0.61 23.99
N PHE A 44 -1.64 -0.09 22.90
CA PHE A 44 -1.83 0.49 21.56
C PHE A 44 -3.26 0.33 21.03
N ARG A 45 -3.97 -0.71 21.47
CA ARG A 45 -5.25 -1.13 20.89
C ARG A 45 -6.29 -0.01 20.78
N SER A 46 -6.46 0.82 21.81
CA SER A 46 -7.43 1.93 21.78
C SER A 46 -7.06 2.99 20.73
N ARG A 47 -5.79 3.38 20.67
CA ARG A 47 -5.25 4.30 19.64
C ARG A 47 -5.33 3.70 18.26
N TRP A 48 -5.08 2.40 18.12
CA TRP A 48 -5.23 1.68 16.85
C TRP A 48 -6.66 1.73 16.35
N ILE A 49 -7.65 1.44 17.20
CA ILE A 49 -9.07 1.53 16.85
C ILE A 49 -9.43 2.95 16.38
N LEU A 50 -9.02 3.98 17.12
CA LEU A 50 -9.28 5.37 16.75
C LEU A 50 -8.61 5.75 15.43
N TYR A 51 -7.35 5.33 15.24
CA TYR A 51 -6.60 5.57 14.02
C TYR A 51 -7.26 4.92 12.80
N SER A 52 -7.64 3.65 12.90
CA SER A 52 -8.34 2.93 11.83
C SER A 52 -9.72 3.54 11.54
N ALA A 53 -10.48 3.93 12.56
CA ALA A 53 -11.77 4.59 12.37
C ALA A 53 -11.62 5.94 11.67
N TYR A 54 -10.63 6.74 12.07
CA TYR A 54 -10.32 8.02 11.43
C TYR A 54 -9.91 7.85 9.97
N ASP A 55 -9.08 6.86 9.66
CA ASP A 55 -8.64 6.58 8.29
C ASP A 55 -9.80 6.11 7.40
N ALA A 56 -10.69 5.27 7.93
CA ALA A 56 -11.90 4.84 7.24
C ALA A 56 -12.86 6.01 6.96
N GLU A 57 -13.09 6.88 7.96
CA GLU A 57 -13.91 8.09 7.80
C GLU A 57 -13.29 9.05 6.76
N SER A 58 -11.98 9.28 6.85
CA SER A 58 -11.24 10.13 5.90
C SER A 58 -11.35 9.59 4.48
N THR A 59 -11.15 8.27 4.31
CA THR A 59 -11.28 7.60 3.01
C THR A 59 -12.70 7.74 2.44
N TYR A 60 -13.73 7.58 3.27
CA TYR A 60 -15.13 7.75 2.86
C TYR A 60 -15.43 9.19 2.40
N LYS A 61 -14.96 10.19 3.15
CA LYS A 61 -15.11 11.60 2.77
C LYS A 61 -14.38 11.89 1.45
N LEU A 62 -13.16 11.37 1.29
CA LEU A 62 -12.35 11.54 0.07
C LEU A 62 -13.07 10.98 -1.14
N TYR A 63 -13.66 9.79 -1.00
CA TYR A 63 -14.44 9.15 -2.05
C TYR A 63 -15.57 10.06 -2.56
N HIS A 64 -16.34 10.69 -1.67
CA HIS A 64 -17.45 11.58 -2.09
C HIS A 64 -16.95 12.84 -2.81
N VAL A 65 -15.86 13.44 -2.33
CA VAL A 65 -15.25 14.60 -2.99
C VAL A 65 -14.75 14.22 -4.38
N LEU A 66 -14.02 13.11 -4.51
CA LEU A 66 -13.51 12.62 -5.79
C LEU A 66 -14.65 12.22 -6.73
N LYS A 67 -15.66 11.50 -6.24
CA LYS A 67 -16.86 11.14 -7.00
C LYS A 67 -17.50 12.38 -7.61
N SER A 68 -17.79 13.41 -6.79
CA SER A 68 -18.41 14.65 -7.27
C SER A 68 -17.58 15.33 -8.36
N LYS A 69 -16.26 15.38 -8.19
CA LYS A 69 -15.35 15.93 -9.21
C LYS A 69 -15.35 15.12 -10.49
N LEU A 70 -15.26 13.79 -10.39
CA LEU A 70 -15.21 12.90 -11.55
C LEU A 70 -16.55 12.84 -12.31
N GLN A 71 -17.67 13.06 -11.63
CA GLN A 71 -18.99 13.17 -12.26
C GLN A 71 -19.14 14.43 -13.11
N GLN A 72 -18.37 15.48 -12.82
CA GLN A 72 -18.36 16.74 -13.58
C GLN A 72 -17.27 16.77 -14.66
N MET A 73 -16.45 15.72 -14.75
CA MET A 73 -15.42 15.62 -15.76
C MET A 73 -15.97 14.85 -16.95
N ASP A 74 -16.13 15.55 -18.08
CA ASP A 74 -16.53 14.93 -19.33
C ASP A 74 -15.54 13.85 -19.75
N TRP A 75 -16.08 12.77 -20.30
CA TRP A 75 -15.34 11.68 -20.88
C TRP A 75 -15.90 11.33 -22.27
N ILE A 76 -15.33 10.30 -22.87
CA ILE A 76 -15.67 9.83 -24.21
C ILE A 76 -17.14 9.44 -24.28
N GLN A 77 -17.79 9.74 -25.41
CA GLN A 77 -19.18 9.36 -25.74
C GLN A 77 -20.26 9.96 -24.82
N GLY A 78 -19.96 11.07 -24.13
CA GLY A 78 -20.92 11.76 -23.28
C GLY A 78 -21.07 11.17 -21.88
N ASP A 79 -20.27 10.16 -21.55
CA ASP A 79 -20.12 9.67 -20.17
C ASP A 79 -19.32 10.67 -19.34
N SER A 80 -19.50 10.64 -18.03
CA SER A 80 -18.53 11.24 -17.10
C SER A 80 -17.35 10.30 -16.83
N LEU A 81 -16.22 10.84 -16.42
CA LEU A 81 -15.05 10.03 -16.03
C LEU A 81 -15.39 9.10 -14.85
N PHE A 82 -16.31 9.50 -13.97
CA PHE A 82 -16.81 8.62 -12.90
C PHE A 82 -17.55 7.39 -13.45
N GLU A 83 -18.38 7.57 -14.48
CA GLU A 83 -19.10 6.46 -15.11
C GLU A 83 -18.15 5.51 -15.81
N TYR A 84 -17.17 6.03 -16.55
CA TYR A 84 -16.11 5.21 -17.13
C TYR A 84 -15.33 4.43 -16.06
N TYR A 85 -14.97 5.07 -14.94
CA TYR A 85 -14.30 4.40 -13.83
C TYR A 85 -15.12 3.22 -13.30
N HIS A 86 -16.42 3.44 -13.08
CA HIS A 86 -17.30 2.42 -12.51
C HIS A 86 -17.59 1.28 -13.48
N SER A 87 -17.79 1.58 -14.77
CA SER A 87 -18.13 0.58 -15.79
C SER A 87 -16.92 -0.23 -16.28
N ASN A 88 -15.72 0.37 -16.28
CA ASN A 88 -14.50 -0.22 -16.83
C ASN A 88 -13.38 -0.39 -15.79
N MET A 89 -12.84 0.70 -15.26
CA MET A 89 -11.61 0.67 -14.45
C MET A 89 -11.77 -0.18 -13.18
N ARG A 90 -12.92 -0.12 -12.51
CA ARG A 90 -13.22 -0.95 -11.34
C ARG A 90 -13.16 -2.44 -11.66
N LYS A 91 -13.84 -2.87 -12.74
CA LYS A 91 -13.84 -4.27 -13.18
C LYS A 91 -12.46 -4.73 -13.63
N PHE A 92 -11.74 -3.85 -14.32
CA PHE A 92 -10.36 -4.12 -14.69
C PHE A 92 -9.46 -4.33 -13.47
N GLY A 93 -9.67 -3.54 -12.40
CA GLY A 93 -8.99 -3.75 -11.12
C GLY A 93 -9.24 -5.14 -10.52
N GLU A 94 -10.48 -5.65 -10.59
CA GLU A 94 -10.79 -7.01 -10.14
C GLU A 94 -9.99 -8.06 -10.94
N VAL A 95 -9.94 -7.92 -12.27
CA VAL A 95 -9.14 -8.80 -13.14
C VAL A 95 -7.66 -8.76 -12.76
N LEU A 96 -7.10 -7.57 -12.48
CA LEU A 96 -5.71 -7.44 -12.05
C LEU A 96 -5.47 -8.18 -10.73
N THR A 97 -6.37 -8.06 -9.75
CA THR A 97 -6.22 -8.77 -8.47
C THR A 97 -6.28 -10.30 -8.63
N ASP A 98 -7.07 -10.79 -9.58
CA ASP A 98 -7.12 -12.22 -9.90
C ASP A 98 -5.84 -12.70 -10.56
N MET A 99 -5.28 -11.91 -11.49
CA MET A 99 -3.98 -12.17 -12.11
C MET A 99 -2.86 -12.18 -11.06
N GLU A 100 -2.83 -11.21 -10.16
CA GLU A 100 -1.87 -11.13 -9.05
C GLU A 100 -1.97 -12.34 -8.13
N ARG A 101 -3.19 -12.76 -7.77
CA ARG A 101 -3.42 -13.94 -6.93
C ARG A 101 -2.97 -15.24 -7.59
N ARG A 102 -3.19 -15.36 -8.91
CA ARG A 102 -2.77 -16.55 -9.67
C ARG A 102 -1.25 -16.63 -9.82
N GLY A 103 -0.61 -15.49 -9.99
CA GLY A 103 0.81 -15.40 -10.30
C GLY A 103 1.18 -16.03 -11.65
N ILE A 104 2.48 -16.10 -11.91
CA ILE A 104 3.04 -16.68 -13.13
C ILE A 104 3.97 -17.80 -12.72
N ARG A 105 3.76 -19.00 -13.26
CA ARG A 105 4.68 -20.12 -13.02
C ARG A 105 5.99 -19.85 -13.75
N VAL A 106 7.08 -19.92 -13.00
CA VAL A 106 8.43 -19.78 -13.53
C VAL A 106 9.22 -21.03 -13.15
N ASN A 107 9.91 -21.67 -14.11
CA ASN A 107 10.83 -22.77 -13.82
C ASN A 107 12.16 -22.21 -13.30
N ALA A 108 12.14 -21.74 -12.05
CA ALA A 108 13.28 -21.07 -11.43
C ALA A 108 14.43 -22.05 -11.11
N VAL A 109 14.09 -23.27 -10.67
CA VAL A 109 15.07 -24.22 -10.13
C VAL A 109 15.85 -24.95 -11.22
N ASP A 110 15.17 -25.41 -12.28
CA ASP A 110 15.85 -26.20 -13.31
C ASP A 110 16.29 -25.33 -14.47
N TYR A 111 15.34 -24.67 -15.12
CA TYR A 111 15.63 -23.96 -16.36
C TYR A 111 16.40 -22.66 -16.11
N LEU A 112 15.86 -21.76 -15.27
CA LEU A 112 16.50 -20.46 -15.05
C LEU A 112 17.84 -20.56 -14.34
N ALA A 113 18.03 -21.53 -13.42
CA ALA A 113 19.31 -21.75 -12.78
C ALA A 113 20.40 -22.14 -13.79
N ASN A 114 20.08 -23.02 -14.75
CA ASN A 114 21.01 -23.39 -15.82
C ASN A 114 21.30 -22.23 -16.77
N VAL A 115 20.27 -21.46 -17.14
CA VAL A 115 20.43 -20.26 -17.97
C VAL A 115 21.30 -19.21 -17.28
N GLU A 116 21.19 -19.05 -15.96
CA GLU A 116 22.03 -18.11 -15.19
C GLU A 116 23.52 -18.49 -15.27
N LEU A 117 23.85 -19.78 -15.13
CA LEU A 117 25.23 -20.26 -15.24
C LEU A 117 25.84 -19.93 -16.61
N GLN A 118 25.09 -20.18 -17.69
CA GLN A 118 25.51 -19.86 -19.04
C GLN A 118 25.70 -18.35 -19.21
N ALA A 119 24.71 -17.54 -18.80
CA ALA A 119 24.78 -16.08 -18.91
C ALA A 119 25.98 -15.48 -18.16
N ARG A 120 26.35 -16.05 -17.00
CA ARG A 120 27.55 -15.64 -16.24
C ARG A 120 28.86 -16.02 -16.93
N ALA A 121 28.91 -17.16 -17.62
CA ALA A 121 30.07 -17.57 -18.41
C ALA A 121 30.24 -16.69 -19.65
N ASP A 122 29.16 -16.45 -20.39
CA ASP A 122 29.13 -15.58 -21.57
C ASP A 122 29.61 -14.16 -21.21
N ARG A 123 29.14 -13.63 -20.07
CA ARG A 123 29.57 -12.32 -19.58
C ARG A 123 31.08 -12.22 -19.35
N LYS A 124 31.73 -13.30 -18.91
CA LYS A 124 33.18 -13.33 -18.70
C LYS A 124 33.97 -13.48 -20.00
N GLN A 125 33.38 -14.04 -21.05
CA GLN A 125 34.02 -14.19 -22.37
C GLN A 125 33.93 -12.91 -23.21
N HIS A 126 33.02 -12.00 -22.88
CA HIS A 126 32.80 -10.72 -23.56
C HIS A 126 33.34 -9.49 -22.79
N ILE A 127 34.16 -9.71 -21.74
CA ILE A 127 34.98 -8.69 -21.06
C ILE A 127 36.44 -9.06 -21.30
#